data_AF-A0AAD8XVC2-F1
#
_entry.id   AF-A0AAD8XVC2-F1
#
_cell.length_a   1.000
_cell.length_b   1.000
_cell.length_c   1.000
_cell.angle_alpha   90.00
_cell.angle_beta   90.00
_cell.angle_gamma   90.00
#
_symmetry.space_group_name_H-M   'P 1'
#
loop_
_entity.id
_entity.type
_entity.pdbx_description
1 polymer ?
#
loop_
_entity_poly.entity_id
_entity_poly.type
_entity_poly.pdbx_seq_one_letter_code
_entity_poly.pdbx_strand_id
1 'polypeptide(L)'
;MKQNCTERGRRIVECGMDIAAGSAICRGDKNYMGNAYMSLPIAITVEGANIMTRSFQIIGQGLTRCHPHMSDLLKALQLPPSEEKHGVKIFVKQFHKIVGHGITNFFGSVSRGVGATFSSATRSKTAYKNGDELLAYHEKQLLRLAANFALTADLCFTLGGRLKFEELLMGRLADALGAIYLGYATLHHYDRRRGIEGLEALTEHAMLRLEREAQEALYAASENFPGPLGPVASTVMKMGCFPLGGLTRPYSDPSDTLTKEVSRLLTTPSEIRDMFQEGIYSAPDGAVHQMTDLINALPICVEADKVATSLRREKREPTAEETNLIAKADALRDALIQVDVFEHATAEEAQPGYVRPALQGTEERFANLDKTVFREAA
;
A
#
# COMPACT_ATOMS: atom_id res chain seq x y z
N MET A 1 8.20 -1.83 -8.27
CA MET A 1 7.31 -0.69 -8.54
C MET A 1 5.90 -1.13 -8.95
N LYS A 2 5.69 -1.68 -10.17
CA LYS A 2 4.35 -2.07 -10.69
C LYS A 2 3.46 -2.79 -9.69
N GLN A 3 3.90 -3.94 -9.17
CA GLN A 3 3.10 -4.74 -8.24
C GLN A 3 2.74 -3.98 -6.94
N ASN A 4 3.68 -3.24 -6.37
CA ASN A 4 3.46 -2.47 -5.14
C ASN A 4 2.50 -1.29 -5.35
N CYS A 5 2.67 -0.52 -6.43
CA CYS A 5 1.84 0.66 -6.71
C CYS A 5 0.40 0.27 -7.05
N THR A 6 0.21 -0.77 -7.86
CA THR A 6 -1.13 -1.23 -8.27
C THR A 6 -1.90 -1.85 -7.10
N GLU A 7 -1.25 -2.62 -6.22
CA GLU A 7 -1.90 -3.18 -5.03
C GLU A 7 -2.27 -2.10 -4.01
N ARG A 8 -1.38 -1.12 -3.77
CA ARG A 8 -1.70 0.02 -2.88
C ARG A 8 -2.79 0.91 -3.48
N GLY A 9 -2.76 1.11 -4.80
CA GLY A 9 -3.81 1.84 -5.54
C GLY A 9 -5.17 1.18 -5.38
N ARG A 10 -5.26 -0.15 -5.50
CA ARG A 10 -6.49 -0.90 -5.20
C ARG A 10 -7.02 -0.57 -3.80
N ARG A 11 -6.18 -0.71 -2.78
CA ARG A 11 -6.57 -0.45 -1.39
C ARG A 11 -7.03 0.99 -1.16
N ILE A 12 -6.37 1.97 -1.79
CA ILE A 12 -6.76 3.38 -1.71
C ILE A 12 -8.15 3.60 -2.30
N VAL A 13 -8.43 3.01 -3.47
CA VAL A 13 -9.75 3.10 -4.11
C VAL A 13 -10.81 2.42 -3.23
N GLU A 14 -10.54 1.22 -2.72
CA GLU A 14 -11.46 0.51 -1.80
C GLU A 14 -11.79 1.36 -0.56
N CYS A 15 -10.78 1.90 0.13
CA CYS A 15 -11.01 2.80 1.26
C CYS A 15 -11.74 4.10 0.85
N GLY A 16 -11.49 4.62 -0.35
CA GLY A 16 -12.21 5.77 -0.88
C GLY A 16 -13.69 5.48 -1.12
N MET A 17 -14.00 4.29 -1.61
CA MET A 17 -15.39 3.82 -1.78
C MET A 17 -16.08 3.61 -0.43
N ASP A 18 -15.39 3.11 0.60
CA ASP A 18 -15.95 2.99 1.95
C ASP A 18 -16.36 4.36 2.52
N ILE A 19 -15.58 5.41 2.24
CA ILE A 19 -15.88 6.79 2.66
C ILE A 19 -17.07 7.35 1.87
N ALA A 20 -17.09 7.13 0.55
CA ALA A 20 -18.14 7.63 -0.34
C ALA A 20 -19.46 6.83 -0.25
N ALA A 21 -19.43 5.63 0.34
CA ALA A 21 -20.56 4.76 0.59
C ALA A 21 -21.45 4.55 -0.67
N GLY A 22 -22.75 4.82 -0.58
CA GLY A 22 -23.70 4.61 -1.67
C GLY A 22 -23.34 5.36 -2.96
N SER A 23 -22.74 6.55 -2.85
CA SER A 23 -22.35 7.34 -4.03
C SER A 23 -21.26 6.66 -4.87
N ALA A 24 -20.38 5.87 -4.25
CA ALA A 24 -19.31 5.16 -4.95
C ALA A 24 -19.82 3.95 -5.76
N ILE A 25 -20.97 3.36 -5.41
CA ILE A 25 -21.52 2.20 -6.12
C ILE A 25 -22.56 2.59 -7.19
N CYS A 26 -23.22 3.75 -7.04
CA CYS A 26 -24.21 4.22 -8.01
C CYS A 26 -23.52 4.67 -9.30
N ARG A 27 -23.81 4.03 -10.44
CA ARG A 27 -23.12 4.29 -11.71
C ARG A 27 -23.71 5.47 -12.50
N GLY A 28 -23.78 6.64 -11.89
CA GLY A 28 -24.20 7.89 -12.55
C GLY A 28 -23.07 8.89 -12.76
N ASP A 29 -23.41 10.06 -13.29
CA ASP A 29 -22.45 11.11 -13.65
C ASP A 29 -21.71 11.68 -12.44
N LYS A 30 -22.29 11.58 -11.23
CA LYS A 30 -21.63 11.99 -9.98
C LYS A 30 -20.64 10.96 -9.44
N ASN A 31 -20.54 9.78 -10.04
CA ASN A 31 -19.63 8.74 -9.55
C ASN A 31 -18.21 8.89 -10.12
N TYR A 32 -17.35 9.50 -9.31
CA TYR A 32 -15.94 9.73 -9.63
C TYR A 32 -15.02 8.53 -9.29
N MET A 33 -15.50 7.50 -8.57
CA MET A 33 -14.68 6.38 -8.08
C MET A 33 -14.91 5.07 -8.85
N GLY A 34 -16.10 4.86 -9.41
CA GLY A 34 -16.51 3.59 -10.00
C GLY A 34 -15.63 3.15 -11.17
N ASN A 35 -15.26 4.08 -12.06
CA ASN A 35 -14.37 3.78 -13.19
C ASN A 35 -12.96 3.39 -12.72
N ALA A 36 -12.44 4.07 -11.69
CA ALA A 36 -11.15 3.72 -11.11
C ALA A 36 -11.18 2.29 -10.55
N TYR A 37 -12.22 1.94 -9.78
CA TYR A 37 -12.38 0.59 -9.22
C TYR A 37 -12.47 -0.49 -10.31
N MET A 38 -13.30 -0.28 -11.33
CA MET A 38 -13.49 -1.23 -12.43
C MET A 38 -12.21 -1.44 -13.26
N SER A 39 -11.29 -0.47 -13.27
CA SER A 39 -10.01 -0.57 -13.99
C SER A 39 -8.93 -1.34 -13.22
N LEU A 40 -9.06 -1.52 -11.89
CA LEU A 40 -8.03 -2.15 -11.05
C LEU A 40 -7.63 -3.56 -11.50
N PRO A 41 -8.56 -4.46 -11.89
CA PRO A 41 -8.18 -5.78 -12.37
C PRO A 41 -7.25 -5.75 -13.58
N ILE A 42 -7.41 -4.76 -14.46
CA ILE A 42 -6.56 -4.58 -15.66
C ILE A 42 -5.12 -4.30 -15.20
N ALA A 43 -4.92 -3.29 -14.34
CA ALA A 43 -3.59 -2.92 -13.87
C ALA A 43 -2.87 -4.06 -13.10
N ILE A 44 -3.64 -4.94 -12.47
CA ILE A 44 -3.11 -6.03 -11.64
C ILE A 44 -2.76 -7.28 -12.46
N THR A 45 -3.52 -7.55 -13.52
CA THR A 45 -3.38 -8.77 -14.34
C THR A 45 -2.58 -8.57 -15.62
N VAL A 46 -2.71 -7.39 -16.26
CA VAL A 46 -2.01 -7.07 -17.51
C VAL A 46 -0.54 -6.73 -17.22
N GLU A 47 0.31 -6.92 -18.23
CA GLU A 47 1.79 -6.74 -18.17
C GLU A 47 2.52 -7.73 -17.24
N GLY A 48 1.85 -8.83 -16.90
CA GLY A 48 2.32 -9.81 -15.93
C GLY A 48 1.53 -9.69 -14.64
N ALA A 49 0.78 -10.75 -14.32
CA ALA A 49 -0.05 -10.78 -13.13
C ALA A 49 0.81 -10.56 -11.88
N ASN A 50 0.33 -9.70 -10.97
CA ASN A 50 1.07 -9.34 -9.76
C ASN A 50 1.51 -10.57 -8.95
N ILE A 51 0.75 -11.66 -8.97
CA ILE A 51 1.13 -12.93 -8.33
C ILE A 51 2.41 -13.52 -8.92
N MET A 52 2.58 -13.52 -10.24
CA MET A 52 3.79 -14.00 -10.90
C MET A 52 4.97 -13.05 -10.64
N THR A 53 4.72 -11.74 -10.69
CA THR A 53 5.74 -10.73 -10.40
C THR A 53 6.27 -10.89 -8.98
N ARG A 54 5.36 -11.04 -8.01
CA ARG A 54 5.66 -11.19 -6.58
C ARG A 54 6.30 -12.54 -6.25
N SER A 55 5.71 -13.64 -6.71
CA SER A 55 6.12 -14.98 -6.29
C SER A 55 7.29 -15.56 -7.08
N PHE A 56 7.64 -14.98 -8.24
CA PHE A 56 8.68 -15.53 -9.10
C PHE A 56 9.71 -14.49 -9.58
N GLN A 57 9.26 -13.43 -10.25
CA GLN A 57 10.17 -12.59 -11.04
C GLN A 57 11.11 -11.75 -10.19
N ILE A 58 10.60 -11.07 -9.15
CA ILE A 58 11.39 -10.14 -8.32
C ILE A 58 12.60 -10.85 -7.70
N ILE A 59 12.36 -11.96 -7.00
CA ILE A 59 13.43 -12.68 -6.29
C ILE A 59 14.21 -13.61 -7.21
N GLY A 60 13.53 -14.33 -8.11
CA GLY A 60 14.17 -15.33 -8.96
C GLY A 60 15.18 -14.71 -9.92
N GLN A 61 14.80 -13.60 -10.58
CA GLN A 61 15.72 -12.88 -11.45
C GLN A 61 16.69 -12.00 -10.65
N GLY A 62 16.22 -11.42 -9.54
CA GLY A 62 17.02 -10.54 -8.68
C GLY A 62 18.24 -11.24 -8.10
N LEU A 63 18.09 -12.43 -7.52
CA LEU A 63 19.22 -13.19 -6.96
C LEU A 63 20.29 -13.53 -8.00
N THR A 64 19.86 -13.85 -9.22
CA THR A 64 20.78 -14.21 -10.30
C THR A 64 21.61 -13.02 -10.78
N ARG A 65 20.99 -11.83 -10.84
CA ARG A 65 21.60 -10.62 -11.42
C ARG A 65 22.31 -9.74 -10.40
N CYS A 66 21.77 -9.63 -9.20
CA CYS A 66 22.22 -8.65 -8.20
C CYS A 66 23.24 -9.23 -7.22
N HIS A 67 23.30 -10.56 -7.06
CA HIS A 67 24.27 -11.16 -6.14
C HIS A 67 25.71 -11.06 -6.71
N PRO A 68 26.69 -10.48 -5.98
CA PRO A 68 28.02 -10.14 -6.50
C PRO A 68 28.82 -11.30 -7.11
N HIS A 69 28.53 -12.54 -6.69
CA HIS A 69 29.27 -13.74 -7.10
C HIS A 69 28.46 -14.72 -7.95
N MET A 70 27.16 -14.48 -8.15
CA MET A 70 26.27 -15.46 -8.80
C MET A 70 26.49 -15.54 -10.31
N SER A 71 26.61 -14.39 -10.97
CA SER A 71 26.84 -14.35 -12.42
C SER A 71 28.12 -15.08 -12.83
N ASP A 72 29.22 -14.86 -12.11
CA ASP A 72 30.50 -15.53 -12.37
C ASP A 72 30.43 -17.04 -12.12
N LEU A 73 29.69 -17.46 -11.08
CA LEU A 73 29.48 -18.87 -10.77
C LEU A 73 28.67 -19.56 -11.88
N LEU A 74 27.63 -18.92 -12.41
CA LEU A 74 26.85 -19.46 -13.53
C LEU A 74 27.65 -19.52 -14.82
N LYS A 75 28.47 -18.51 -15.13
CA LYS A 75 29.37 -18.53 -16.29
C LYS A 75 30.37 -19.67 -16.20
N ALA A 76 30.86 -20.01 -15.01
CA ALA A 76 31.76 -21.15 -14.81
C ALA A 76 31.12 -22.50 -15.18
N LEU A 77 29.81 -22.64 -14.97
CA LEU A 77 29.03 -23.84 -15.36
C LEU A 77 28.75 -23.91 -16.87
N GLN A 78 28.90 -22.80 -17.59
CA GLN A 78 28.66 -22.70 -19.03
C GLN A 78 29.93 -22.88 -19.86
N LEU A 79 31.08 -23.09 -19.23
CA LEU A 79 32.35 -23.33 -19.92
C LEU A 79 32.32 -24.66 -20.68
N PRO A 80 33.04 -24.76 -21.81
CA PRO A 80 33.08 -25.99 -22.60
C PRO A 80 33.75 -27.12 -21.81
N PRO A 81 33.42 -28.40 -22.11
CA PRO A 81 34.01 -29.55 -21.42
C PRO A 81 35.54 -29.61 -21.46
N SER A 82 36.16 -29.02 -22.49
CA SER A 82 37.63 -28.89 -22.61
C SER A 82 38.27 -28.07 -21.48
N GLU A 83 37.49 -27.21 -20.82
CA GLU A 83 37.94 -26.29 -19.76
C GLU A 83 37.37 -26.65 -18.38
N GLU A 84 36.86 -27.87 -18.19
CA GLU A 84 36.18 -28.29 -16.96
C GLU A 84 36.99 -28.00 -15.69
N LYS A 85 38.30 -28.30 -15.68
CA LYS A 85 39.18 -28.02 -14.53
C LYS A 85 39.25 -26.53 -14.19
N HIS A 86 39.21 -25.67 -15.19
CA HIS A 86 39.20 -24.23 -15.01
C HIS A 86 37.85 -23.76 -14.45
N GLY A 87 36.75 -24.29 -15.01
CA GLY A 87 35.39 -24.02 -14.53
C GLY A 87 35.17 -24.42 -13.08
N VAL A 88 35.60 -25.62 -12.67
CA VAL A 88 35.53 -26.07 -11.28
C VAL A 88 36.30 -25.14 -10.35
N LYS A 89 37.49 -24.67 -10.75
CA LYS A 89 38.29 -23.74 -9.95
C LYS A 89 37.57 -22.39 -9.74
N ILE A 90 36.95 -21.84 -10.79
CA ILE A 90 36.16 -20.61 -10.70
C ILE A 90 34.92 -20.84 -9.82
N PHE A 91 34.19 -21.94 -10.04
CA PHE A 91 33.01 -22.29 -9.27
C PHE A 91 33.31 -22.35 -7.77
N VAL A 92 34.33 -23.12 -7.37
CA VAL A 92 34.72 -23.27 -5.97
C VAL A 92 35.14 -21.93 -5.38
N LYS A 93 35.88 -21.11 -6.12
CA LYS A 93 36.28 -19.76 -5.67
C LYS A 93 35.06 -18.87 -5.42
N GLN A 94 34.13 -18.81 -6.35
CA GLN A 94 32.93 -17.95 -6.22
C GLN A 94 31.98 -18.49 -5.14
N PHE A 95 31.85 -19.81 -5.01
CA PHE A 95 31.07 -20.43 -3.95
C PHE A 95 31.58 -20.03 -2.55
N HIS A 96 32.89 -20.10 -2.30
CA HIS A 96 33.46 -19.63 -1.03
C HIS A 96 33.20 -18.13 -0.79
N LYS A 97 33.19 -17.32 -1.85
CA LYS A 97 32.84 -15.90 -1.72
C LYS A 97 31.36 -15.69 -1.40
N ILE A 98 30.44 -16.50 -1.94
CA ILE A 98 29.01 -16.48 -1.55
C ILE A 98 28.89 -16.77 -0.06
N VAL A 99 29.55 -17.82 0.42
CA VAL A 99 29.55 -18.17 1.85
C VAL A 99 30.13 -17.04 2.70
N GLY A 100 31.28 -16.47 2.30
CA GLY A 100 31.89 -15.33 2.99
C GLY A 100 31.00 -14.08 2.98
N HIS A 101 30.28 -13.84 1.89
CA HIS A 101 29.30 -12.75 1.78
C HIS A 101 28.15 -12.96 2.77
N GLY A 102 27.59 -14.17 2.83
CA GLY A 102 26.55 -14.54 3.79
C GLY A 102 26.99 -14.37 5.25
N ILE A 103 28.22 -14.77 5.59
CA ILE A 103 28.77 -14.56 6.93
C ILE A 103 28.93 -13.05 7.24
N THR A 104 29.43 -12.27 6.28
CA THR A 104 29.57 -10.81 6.43
C THR A 104 28.21 -10.14 6.63
N ASN A 105 27.21 -10.53 5.85
CA ASN A 105 25.83 -10.05 5.97
C ASN A 105 25.20 -10.48 7.29
N PHE A 106 25.49 -11.69 7.79
CA PHE A 106 25.03 -12.15 9.10
C PHE A 106 25.52 -11.23 10.23
N PHE A 107 26.83 -10.99 10.34
CA PHE A 107 27.36 -10.09 11.37
C PHE A 107 26.93 -8.64 11.16
N GLY A 108 26.81 -8.21 9.90
CA GLY A 108 26.28 -6.89 9.53
C GLY A 108 24.81 -6.70 9.92
N SER A 109 23.99 -7.74 9.81
CA SER A 109 22.58 -7.80 10.22
C SER A 109 22.47 -7.76 11.75
N VAL A 110 23.26 -8.57 12.46
CA VAL A 110 23.27 -8.61 13.93
C VAL A 110 23.71 -7.26 14.52
N SER A 111 24.84 -6.71 14.05
CA SER A 111 25.38 -5.45 14.57
C SER A 111 24.43 -4.27 14.36
N ARG A 112 23.86 -4.13 13.15
CA ARG A 112 22.82 -3.13 12.87
C ARG A 112 21.54 -3.40 13.65
N GLY A 113 21.19 -4.67 13.86
CA GLY A 113 20.03 -5.07 14.65
C GLY A 113 20.07 -4.59 16.09
N VAL A 114 21.22 -4.75 16.75
CA VAL A 114 21.43 -4.28 18.13
C VAL A 114 21.45 -2.74 18.17
N GLY A 115 22.22 -2.10 17.29
CA GLY A 115 22.33 -0.63 17.25
C GLY A 115 21.00 0.07 16.97
N ALA A 116 20.21 -0.45 16.03
CA ALA A 116 18.91 0.09 15.67
C ALA A 116 17.86 -0.11 16.77
N THR A 117 17.93 -1.22 17.51
CA THR A 117 17.06 -1.45 18.68
C THR A 117 17.30 -0.37 19.72
N PHE A 118 18.57 -0.07 20.02
CA PHE A 118 18.93 1.01 20.95
C PHE A 118 18.50 2.39 20.43
N SER A 119 18.75 2.69 19.14
CA SER A 119 18.34 3.98 18.57
C SER A 119 16.83 4.17 18.58
N SER A 120 16.06 3.11 18.31
CA SER A 120 14.59 3.16 18.31
C SER A 120 14.05 3.31 19.73
N ALA A 121 14.63 2.59 20.70
CA ALA A 121 14.21 2.65 22.10
C ALA A 121 14.50 4.01 22.76
N THR A 122 15.55 4.70 22.32
CA THR A 122 15.96 6.01 22.88
C THR A 122 15.43 7.21 22.08
N ARG A 123 14.78 6.98 20.94
CA ARG A 123 14.27 8.04 20.06
C ARG A 123 13.05 8.73 20.69
N SER A 124 13.09 10.06 20.70
CA SER A 124 11.92 10.88 21.05
C SER A 124 10.80 10.70 20.03
N LYS A 125 9.55 10.63 20.51
CA LYS A 125 8.36 10.56 19.65
C LYS A 125 8.18 11.78 18.74
N THR A 126 8.84 12.90 19.02
CA THR A 126 8.77 14.13 18.23
C THR A 126 10.03 14.39 17.41
N ALA A 127 11.00 13.46 17.40
CA ALA A 127 12.26 13.63 16.65
C ALA A 127 12.03 13.80 15.15
N TYR A 128 10.92 13.27 14.62
CA TYR A 128 10.55 13.44 13.21
C TYR A 128 10.36 14.89 12.78
N LYS A 129 10.09 15.81 13.71
CA LYS A 129 9.92 17.24 13.42
C LYS A 129 11.20 17.93 12.94
N ASN A 130 12.35 17.32 13.19
CA ASN A 130 13.61 17.72 12.57
C ASN A 130 13.84 16.84 11.34
N GLY A 131 13.76 17.44 10.14
CA GLY A 131 13.90 16.74 8.87
C GLY A 131 15.21 15.96 8.70
N ASP A 132 16.33 16.50 9.21
CA ASP A 132 17.62 15.83 9.10
C ASP A 132 17.72 14.62 10.04
N GLU A 133 17.17 14.75 11.25
CA GLU A 133 17.07 13.62 12.19
C GLU A 133 16.12 12.54 11.69
N LEU A 134 15.01 12.93 11.06
CA LEU A 134 14.05 12.03 10.40
C LEU A 134 14.74 11.20 9.32
N LEU A 135 15.43 11.84 8.38
CA LEU A 135 16.16 11.14 7.31
C LEU A 135 17.24 10.22 7.88
N ALA A 136 18.11 10.75 8.74
CA ALA A 136 19.24 10.00 9.29
C ALA A 136 18.78 8.78 10.12
N TYR A 137 17.64 8.88 10.80
CA TYR A 137 17.07 7.77 11.53
C TYR A 137 16.54 6.68 10.58
N HIS A 138 15.64 7.03 9.67
CA HIS A 138 14.99 6.06 8.79
C HIS A 138 15.95 5.45 7.77
N GLU A 139 16.97 6.18 7.32
CA GLU A 139 18.04 5.60 6.49
C GLU A 139 18.77 4.47 7.23
N LYS A 140 19.09 4.66 8.52
CA LYS A 140 19.70 3.60 9.34
C LYS A 140 18.78 2.39 9.50
N GLN A 141 17.47 2.60 9.62
CA GLN A 141 16.48 1.52 9.69
C GLN A 141 16.36 0.75 8.38
N LEU A 142 16.31 1.45 7.24
CA LEU A 142 16.29 0.83 5.92
C LEU A 142 17.59 0.08 5.62
N LEU A 143 18.76 0.61 6.01
CA LEU A 143 20.04 -0.09 5.89
C LEU A 143 20.06 -1.39 6.70
N ARG A 144 19.44 -1.40 7.88
CA ARG A 144 19.26 -2.62 8.67
C ARG A 144 18.35 -3.61 7.95
N LEU A 145 17.17 -3.18 7.50
CA LEU A 145 16.22 -4.05 6.79
C LEU A 145 16.83 -4.60 5.49
N ALA A 146 17.63 -3.81 4.80
CA ALA A 146 18.41 -4.24 3.64
C ALA A 146 19.48 -5.28 4.00
N ALA A 147 20.18 -5.13 5.13
CA ALA A 147 21.12 -6.13 5.63
C ALA A 147 20.41 -7.45 6.01
N ASN A 148 19.25 -7.37 6.67
CA ASN A 148 18.42 -8.52 6.98
C ASN A 148 17.95 -9.23 5.70
N PHE A 149 17.52 -8.46 4.70
CA PHE A 149 17.13 -8.98 3.40
C PHE A 149 18.31 -9.66 2.68
N ALA A 150 19.49 -9.05 2.67
CA ALA A 150 20.69 -9.61 2.06
C ALA A 150 21.09 -10.95 2.70
N LEU A 151 21.10 -11.03 4.04
CA LEU A 151 21.31 -12.30 4.75
C LEU A 151 20.30 -13.36 4.31
N THR A 152 19.02 -12.98 4.22
CA THR A 152 17.96 -13.93 3.86
C THR A 152 18.07 -14.39 2.40
N ALA A 153 18.45 -13.48 1.51
CA ALA A 153 18.75 -13.76 0.12
C ALA A 153 19.89 -14.78 -0.01
N ASP A 154 20.96 -14.65 0.78
CA ASP A 154 22.06 -15.61 0.81
C ASP A 154 21.62 -16.99 1.33
N LEU A 155 20.77 -17.02 2.36
CA LEU A 155 20.22 -18.26 2.89
C LEU A 155 19.33 -18.99 1.87
N CYS A 156 18.71 -18.28 0.92
CA CYS A 156 17.92 -18.91 -0.14
C CYS A 156 18.76 -19.83 -1.03
N PHE A 157 20.09 -19.66 -1.09
CA PHE A 157 20.96 -20.58 -1.83
C PHE A 157 20.98 -21.99 -1.22
N THR A 158 20.63 -22.16 0.05
CA THR A 158 20.48 -23.49 0.68
C THR A 158 19.36 -24.32 0.05
N LEU A 159 18.41 -23.68 -0.63
CA LEU A 159 17.32 -24.34 -1.35
C LEU A 159 17.75 -24.84 -2.73
N GLY A 160 18.86 -24.34 -3.25
CA GLY A 160 19.36 -24.67 -4.59
C GLY A 160 18.28 -24.50 -5.67
N GLY A 161 18.17 -25.49 -6.55
CA GLY A 161 17.19 -25.48 -7.65
C GLY A 161 15.72 -25.54 -7.21
N ARG A 162 15.43 -25.81 -5.92
CA ARG A 162 14.06 -25.79 -5.40
C ARG A 162 13.50 -24.38 -5.25
N LEU A 163 14.37 -23.38 -5.07
CA LEU A 163 13.96 -22.00 -4.80
C LEU A 163 12.90 -21.50 -5.79
N LYS A 164 13.01 -21.85 -7.07
CA LYS A 164 12.07 -21.47 -8.13
C LYS A 164 10.63 -21.98 -7.94
N PHE A 165 10.42 -22.97 -7.06
CA PHE A 165 9.13 -23.53 -6.69
C PHE A 165 8.65 -23.04 -5.32
N GLU A 166 9.50 -22.35 -4.54
CA GLU A 166 9.19 -21.88 -3.19
C GLU A 166 8.52 -20.49 -3.25
N GLU A 167 7.41 -20.42 -3.98
CA GLU A 167 6.68 -19.18 -4.34
C GLU A 167 6.25 -18.35 -3.12
N LEU A 168 5.87 -19.00 -2.01
CA LEU A 168 5.47 -18.31 -0.78
C LEU A 168 6.65 -17.61 -0.10
N LEU A 169 7.82 -18.25 -0.08
CA LEU A 169 9.04 -17.62 0.45
C LEU A 169 9.45 -16.44 -0.43
N MET A 170 9.49 -16.66 -1.74
CA MET A 170 9.83 -15.62 -2.71
C MET A 170 8.86 -14.43 -2.63
N GLY A 171 7.57 -14.68 -2.46
CA GLY A 171 6.58 -13.63 -2.29
C GLY A 171 6.81 -12.78 -1.03
N ARG A 172 7.14 -13.40 0.11
CA ARG A 172 7.48 -12.67 1.34
C ARG A 172 8.73 -11.83 1.18
N LEU A 173 9.75 -12.36 0.49
CA LEU A 173 10.97 -11.58 0.20
C LEU A 173 10.69 -10.43 -0.78
N ALA A 174 9.82 -10.63 -1.76
CA ALA A 174 9.39 -9.58 -2.66
C ALA A 174 8.64 -8.46 -1.94
N ASP A 175 7.79 -8.79 -0.95
CA ASP A 175 7.12 -7.81 -0.10
C ASP A 175 8.13 -7.02 0.74
N ALA A 176 9.09 -7.71 1.38
CA ALA A 176 10.15 -7.05 2.14
C ALA A 176 10.98 -6.09 1.28
N LEU A 177 11.42 -6.54 0.11
CA LEU A 177 12.17 -5.71 -0.83
C LEU A 177 11.33 -4.54 -1.35
N GLY A 178 10.05 -4.78 -1.64
CA GLY A 178 9.10 -3.76 -2.09
C GLY A 178 8.95 -2.64 -1.06
N ALA A 179 8.77 -2.99 0.21
CA ALA A 179 8.67 -2.05 1.31
C ALA A 179 9.97 -1.26 1.52
N ILE A 180 11.15 -1.92 1.46
CA ILE A 180 12.45 -1.24 1.53
C ILE A 180 12.62 -0.25 0.38
N TYR A 181 12.30 -0.65 -0.85
CA TYR A 181 12.39 0.21 -2.03
C TYR A 181 11.48 1.43 -1.91
N LEU A 182 10.22 1.23 -1.50
CA LEU A 182 9.29 2.33 -1.25
C LEU A 182 9.75 3.23 -0.10
N GLY A 183 10.42 2.68 0.92
CA GLY A 183 11.01 3.45 2.00
C GLY A 183 12.05 4.44 1.47
N TYR A 184 13.02 3.97 0.68
CA TYR A 184 14.00 4.86 0.05
C TYR A 184 13.35 5.87 -0.90
N ALA A 185 12.34 5.47 -1.66
CA ALA A 185 11.59 6.38 -2.52
C ALA A 185 10.87 7.48 -1.70
N THR A 186 10.34 7.14 -0.52
CA THR A 186 9.67 8.07 0.39
C THR A 186 10.69 9.07 0.97
N LEU A 187 11.85 8.60 1.45
CA LEU A 187 12.92 9.48 1.91
C LEU A 187 13.43 10.40 0.80
N HIS A 188 13.58 9.86 -0.41
CA HIS A 188 13.97 10.66 -1.57
C HIS A 188 12.94 11.73 -1.91
N HIS A 189 11.65 11.40 -1.85
CA HIS A 189 10.56 12.34 -2.08
C HIS A 189 10.55 13.46 -1.03
N TYR A 190 10.70 13.11 0.25
CA TYR A 190 10.82 14.08 1.34
C TYR A 190 11.98 15.05 1.09
N ASP A 191 13.17 14.51 0.80
CA ASP A 191 14.38 15.32 0.60
C ASP A 191 14.24 16.30 -0.59
N ARG A 192 13.54 15.89 -1.65
CA ARG A 192 13.25 16.72 -2.83
C ARG A 192 12.20 17.80 -2.60
N ARG A 193 11.31 17.62 -1.62
CA ARG A 193 10.15 18.48 -1.38
C ARG A 193 10.14 19.11 0.02
N ARG A 194 11.31 19.23 0.63
CA ARG A 194 11.46 19.91 1.92
C ARG A 194 10.85 21.30 1.88
N GLY A 195 10.31 21.73 3.02
CA GLY A 195 9.68 23.03 3.20
C GLY A 195 8.15 23.02 3.09
N ILE A 196 7.54 21.93 2.62
CA ILE A 196 6.08 21.75 2.66
C ILE A 196 5.64 21.48 4.11
N GLU A 197 4.76 22.32 4.64
CA GLU A 197 4.30 22.23 6.03
C GLU A 197 3.61 20.88 6.31
N GLY A 198 4.14 20.12 7.28
CA GLY A 198 3.57 18.84 7.71
C GLY A 198 4.07 17.63 6.93
N LEU A 199 5.01 17.81 5.99
CA LEU A 199 5.57 16.71 5.20
C LEU A 199 6.38 15.72 6.05
N GLU A 200 7.01 16.19 7.12
CA GLU A 200 7.69 15.37 8.12
C GLU A 200 6.74 14.34 8.74
N ALA A 201 5.54 14.79 9.16
CA ALA A 201 4.55 13.92 9.81
C ALA A 201 4.03 12.85 8.85
N LEU A 202 3.76 13.23 7.60
CA LEU A 202 3.35 12.31 6.55
C LEU A 202 4.45 11.29 6.23
N THR A 203 5.70 11.75 6.14
CA THR A 203 6.87 10.92 5.84
C THR A 203 7.13 9.92 6.97
N GLU A 204 7.12 10.38 8.23
CA GLU A 204 7.24 9.52 9.41
C GLU A 204 6.17 8.42 9.40
N HIS A 205 4.92 8.79 9.15
CA HIS A 205 3.80 7.83 9.12
C HIS A 205 4.00 6.77 8.04
N ALA A 206 4.38 7.18 6.84
CA ALA A 206 4.65 6.26 5.73
C ALA A 206 5.84 5.34 6.04
N MET A 207 6.94 5.88 6.57
CA MET A 207 8.14 5.13 6.90
C MET A 207 7.89 4.07 7.97
N LEU A 208 7.20 4.41 9.06
CA LEU A 208 6.87 3.45 10.11
C LEU A 208 6.07 2.25 9.57
N ARG A 209 5.10 2.48 8.68
CA ARG A 209 4.33 1.40 8.05
C ARG A 209 5.19 0.54 7.12
N LEU A 210 6.03 1.15 6.30
CA LEU A 210 6.90 0.44 5.35
C LEU A 210 7.98 -0.38 6.08
N GLU A 211 8.59 0.16 7.12
CA GLU A 211 9.57 -0.56 7.95
C GLU A 211 8.94 -1.77 8.65
N ARG A 212 7.73 -1.59 9.18
CA ARG A 212 6.96 -2.68 9.78
C ARG A 212 6.60 -3.76 8.75
N GLU A 213 6.13 -3.38 7.56
CA GLU A 213 5.80 -4.31 6.49
C GLU A 213 7.01 -5.17 6.09
N ALA A 214 8.18 -4.54 5.94
CA ALA A 214 9.43 -5.25 5.67
C ALA A 214 9.80 -6.22 6.80
N GLN A 215 9.67 -5.79 8.05
CA GLN A 215 9.94 -6.61 9.23
C GLN A 215 9.02 -7.83 9.32
N GLU A 216 7.71 -7.62 9.15
CA GLU A 216 6.71 -8.70 9.21
C GLU A 216 6.93 -9.71 8.08
N ALA A 217 7.24 -9.24 6.87
CA ALA A 217 7.53 -10.09 5.73
C ALA A 217 8.80 -10.94 5.96
N LEU A 218 9.88 -10.34 6.47
CA LEU A 218 11.10 -11.06 6.85
C LEU A 218 10.86 -12.03 8.01
N TYR A 219 10.09 -11.63 9.03
CA TYR A 219 9.75 -12.50 10.14
C TYR A 219 8.95 -13.72 9.68
N ALA A 220 7.92 -13.51 8.86
CA ALA A 220 7.12 -14.59 8.27
C ALA A 220 7.98 -15.52 7.38
N ALA A 221 8.96 -14.98 6.65
CA ALA A 221 9.91 -15.78 5.88
C ALA A 221 10.79 -16.63 6.80
N SER A 222 11.25 -16.09 7.93
CA SER A 222 12.04 -16.83 8.91
C SER A 222 11.26 -17.95 9.60
N GLU A 223 9.96 -17.75 9.88
CA GLU A 223 9.11 -18.78 10.51
C GLU A 223 8.78 -19.93 9.55
N ASN A 224 8.86 -19.70 8.25
CA ASN A 224 8.37 -20.62 7.23
C ASN A 224 9.41 -20.88 6.14
N PHE A 225 10.67 -21.04 6.55
CA PHE A 225 11.76 -21.33 5.61
C PHE A 225 11.62 -22.78 5.10
N PRO A 226 11.51 -23.01 3.78
CA PRO A 226 11.16 -24.31 3.22
C PRO A 226 12.35 -25.27 3.10
N GLY A 227 12.08 -26.52 2.72
CA GLY A 227 13.08 -27.53 2.39
C GLY A 227 13.68 -28.26 3.60
N PRO A 228 14.52 -29.29 3.35
CA PRO A 228 15.08 -30.14 4.40
C PRO A 228 16.06 -29.39 5.32
N LEU A 229 16.74 -28.36 4.79
CA LEU A 229 17.59 -27.45 5.58
C LEU A 229 16.83 -26.25 6.14
N GLY A 230 15.51 -26.19 5.93
CA GLY A 230 14.64 -25.09 6.35
C GLY A 230 14.73 -24.76 7.84
N PRO A 231 14.68 -25.75 8.77
CA PRO A 231 14.81 -25.47 10.20
C PRO A 231 16.14 -24.81 10.59
N VAL A 232 17.24 -25.22 9.93
CA VAL A 232 18.57 -24.64 10.17
C VAL A 232 18.62 -23.22 9.61
N ALA A 233 18.20 -23.04 8.35
CA ALA A 233 18.16 -21.71 7.71
C ALA A 233 17.24 -20.74 8.47
N SER A 234 16.08 -21.19 8.93
CA SER A 234 15.16 -20.46 9.80
C SER A 234 15.86 -20.00 11.09
N THR A 235 16.57 -20.91 11.76
CA THR A 235 17.29 -20.58 13.00
C THR A 235 18.39 -19.56 12.75
N VAL A 236 19.19 -19.73 11.70
CA VAL A 236 20.24 -18.77 11.31
C VAL A 236 19.64 -17.41 10.95
N MET A 237 18.55 -17.39 10.19
CA MET A 237 17.85 -16.16 9.82
C MET A 237 17.31 -15.44 11.06
N LYS A 238 16.68 -16.16 12.00
CA LYS A 238 16.18 -15.58 13.25
C LYS A 238 17.31 -14.99 14.08
N MET A 239 18.43 -15.72 14.26
CA MET A 239 19.59 -15.20 14.99
C MET A 239 20.21 -13.97 14.30
N GLY A 240 20.24 -13.94 12.97
CA GLY A 240 20.83 -12.83 12.22
C GLY A 240 19.94 -11.58 12.17
N CYS A 241 18.67 -11.75 11.81
CA CYS A 241 17.72 -10.65 11.63
C CYS A 241 17.12 -10.17 12.96
N PHE A 242 16.97 -11.09 13.92
CA PHE A 242 16.28 -10.88 15.20
C PHE A 242 17.09 -11.49 16.38
N PRO A 243 18.35 -11.05 16.60
CA PRO A 243 19.25 -11.69 17.57
C PRO A 243 18.72 -11.71 19.02
N LEU A 244 17.85 -10.75 19.38
CA LEU A 244 17.21 -10.67 20.70
C LEU A 244 15.70 -10.96 20.60
N GLY A 245 15.29 -11.71 19.57
CA GLY A 245 13.90 -12.05 19.29
C GLY A 245 13.03 -10.80 19.14
N GLY A 246 11.98 -10.73 19.95
CA GLY A 246 11.00 -9.63 19.94
C GLY A 246 11.59 -8.25 20.23
N LEU A 247 12.66 -8.16 21.03
CA LEU A 247 13.33 -6.88 21.33
C LEU A 247 13.95 -6.27 20.07
N THR A 248 14.44 -7.13 19.18
CA THR A 248 14.97 -6.74 17.87
C THR A 248 13.88 -6.68 16.80
N ARG A 249 12.61 -6.53 17.18
CA ARG A 249 11.52 -6.16 16.26
C ARG A 249 10.96 -4.79 16.62
N PRO A 250 11.75 -3.70 16.44
CA PRO A 250 11.38 -2.39 16.98
C PRO A 250 10.28 -1.69 16.16
N TYR A 251 9.99 -2.15 14.94
CA TYR A 251 9.05 -1.45 14.07
C TYR A 251 7.61 -1.78 14.44
N SER A 252 6.83 -0.75 14.73
CA SER A 252 5.43 -0.79 15.11
C SER A 252 4.58 0.10 14.20
N ASP A 253 3.25 -0.02 14.28
CA ASP A 253 2.37 0.90 13.55
C ASP A 253 2.58 2.34 14.04
N PRO A 254 2.30 3.33 13.16
CA PRO A 254 2.20 4.72 13.56
C PRO A 254 1.24 4.91 14.73
N SER A 255 1.59 5.79 15.67
CA SER A 255 0.69 6.11 16.78
C SER A 255 -0.61 6.74 16.30
N ASP A 256 -1.69 6.58 17.07
CA ASP A 256 -2.98 7.24 16.78
C ASP A 256 -2.85 8.76 16.72
N THR A 257 -1.99 9.35 17.55
CA THR A 257 -1.74 10.80 17.53
C THR A 257 -1.16 11.24 16.19
N LEU A 258 -0.11 10.56 15.71
CA LEU A 258 0.49 10.85 14.40
C LEU A 258 -0.51 10.57 13.26
N THR A 259 -1.28 9.49 13.36
CA THR A 259 -2.31 9.16 12.37
C THR A 259 -3.39 10.23 12.29
N LYS A 260 -3.81 10.79 13.44
CA LYS A 260 -4.76 11.92 13.48
C LYS A 260 -4.17 13.21 12.91
N GLU A 261 -2.89 13.48 13.18
CA GLU A 261 -2.17 14.63 12.60
C GLU A 261 -2.14 14.54 11.07
N VAL A 262 -1.68 13.42 10.51
CA VAL A 262 -1.63 13.18 9.07
C VAL A 262 -3.03 13.20 8.44
N SER A 263 -4.02 12.59 9.09
CA SER A 263 -5.41 12.63 8.64
C SER A 263 -5.93 14.06 8.55
N ARG A 264 -5.63 14.91 9.54
CA ARG A 264 -6.03 16.32 9.52
C ARG A 264 -5.35 17.09 8.38
N LEU A 265 -4.06 16.86 8.14
CA LEU A 265 -3.35 17.48 7.00
C LEU A 265 -4.03 17.13 5.66
N LEU A 266 -4.46 15.88 5.48
CA LEU A 266 -5.11 15.46 4.22
C LEU A 266 -6.57 15.91 4.08
N THR A 267 -7.29 16.04 5.20
CA THR A 267 -8.74 16.32 5.23
C THR A 267 -9.08 17.81 5.43
N THR A 268 -8.08 18.66 5.62
CA THR A 268 -8.26 20.12 5.70
C THR A 268 -7.39 20.83 4.65
N PRO A 269 -7.69 22.09 4.31
CA PRO A 269 -6.80 22.89 3.46
C PRO A 269 -5.40 22.96 4.07
N SER A 270 -4.40 22.44 3.36
CA SER A 270 -3.00 22.37 3.78
C SER A 270 -2.09 22.24 2.57
N GLU A 271 -0.82 22.62 2.71
CA GLU A 271 0.16 22.46 1.63
C GLU A 271 0.36 20.99 1.22
N ILE A 272 0.15 20.03 2.13
CA ILE A 272 0.19 18.60 1.82
C ILE A 272 -0.95 18.20 0.90
N ARG A 273 -2.14 18.75 1.14
CA ARG A 273 -3.29 18.48 0.28
C ARG A 273 -3.06 19.06 -1.11
N ASP A 274 -2.53 20.29 -1.19
CA ASP A 274 -2.21 20.95 -2.44
C ASP A 274 -1.14 20.17 -3.22
N MET A 275 -0.12 19.64 -2.53
CA MET A 275 0.89 18.75 -3.11
C MET A 275 0.26 17.50 -3.75
N PHE A 276 -0.72 16.87 -3.11
CA PHE A 276 -1.42 15.71 -3.67
C PHE A 276 -2.40 16.06 -4.80
N GLN A 277 -2.80 17.32 -4.93
CA GLN A 277 -3.62 17.80 -6.05
C GLN A 277 -2.80 18.05 -7.32
N GLU A 278 -1.47 18.08 -7.23
CA GLU A 278 -0.62 18.23 -8.40
C GLU A 278 -0.86 17.11 -9.42
N GLY A 279 -1.23 17.50 -10.64
CA GLY A 279 -1.54 16.57 -11.74
C GLY A 279 -2.93 15.96 -11.71
N ILE A 280 -3.79 16.34 -10.74
CA ILE A 280 -5.23 16.06 -10.82
C ILE A 280 -5.87 17.03 -11.81
N TYR A 281 -6.73 16.51 -12.69
CA TYR A 281 -7.48 17.33 -13.63
C TYR A 281 -8.46 18.24 -12.91
N SER A 282 -8.39 19.54 -13.22
CA SER A 282 -9.36 20.55 -12.81
C SER A 282 -10.14 21.04 -14.02
N ALA A 283 -11.47 20.92 -13.96
CA ALA A 283 -12.33 21.39 -15.04
C ALA A 283 -12.32 22.93 -15.12
N PRO A 284 -12.48 23.51 -16.33
CA PRO A 284 -12.65 24.95 -16.50
C PRO A 284 -13.89 25.48 -15.77
N ASP A 285 -13.88 26.76 -15.43
CA ASP A 285 -15.01 27.42 -14.77
C ASP A 285 -16.32 27.22 -15.55
N GLY A 286 -17.36 26.76 -14.85
CA GLY A 286 -18.68 26.49 -15.43
C GLY A 286 -18.87 25.09 -16.02
N ALA A 287 -17.82 24.26 -16.08
CA ALA A 287 -17.96 22.85 -16.40
C ALA A 287 -18.28 22.02 -15.14
N VAL A 288 -19.31 21.18 -15.20
CA VAL A 288 -19.67 20.28 -14.10
C VAL A 288 -18.67 19.13 -14.05
N HIS A 289 -17.94 19.01 -12.95
CA HIS A 289 -16.99 17.91 -12.74
C HIS A 289 -16.85 17.61 -11.25
N GLN A 290 -17.44 16.50 -10.82
CA GLN A 290 -17.60 16.13 -9.41
C GLN A 290 -16.30 16.26 -8.60
N MET A 291 -15.17 15.78 -9.14
CA MET A 291 -13.90 15.82 -8.40
C MET A 291 -13.39 17.26 -8.20
N THR A 292 -13.56 18.12 -9.22
CA THR A 292 -13.17 19.53 -9.14
C THR A 292 -14.08 20.28 -8.17
N ASP A 293 -15.38 19.99 -8.21
CA ASP A 293 -16.34 20.61 -7.31
C ASP A 293 -16.09 20.20 -5.85
N LEU A 294 -15.75 18.94 -5.59
CA LEU A 294 -15.32 18.46 -4.26
C LEU A 294 -14.04 19.15 -3.76
N ILE A 295 -13.06 19.37 -4.64
CA ILE A 295 -11.83 20.08 -4.31
C ILE A 295 -12.14 21.53 -3.93
N ASN A 296 -12.96 22.22 -4.72
CA ASN A 296 -13.31 23.62 -4.53
C ASN A 296 -14.24 23.85 -3.32
N ALA A 297 -15.11 22.88 -3.00
CA ALA A 297 -16.04 22.99 -1.88
C ALA A 297 -15.36 22.81 -0.51
N LEU A 298 -14.28 22.04 -0.43
CA LEU A 298 -13.67 21.69 0.87
C LEU A 298 -13.25 22.92 1.69
N PRO A 299 -12.49 23.91 1.17
CA PRO A 299 -12.09 25.06 1.98
C PRO A 299 -13.28 25.83 2.56
N ILE A 300 -14.33 26.01 1.76
CA ILE A 300 -15.57 26.70 2.15
C ILE A 300 -16.28 25.93 3.27
N CYS A 301 -16.44 24.62 3.11
CA CYS A 301 -17.06 23.76 4.12
C CYS A 301 -16.29 23.75 5.44
N VAL A 302 -14.95 23.70 5.40
CA VAL A 302 -14.11 23.71 6.60
C VAL A 302 -14.18 25.06 7.32
N GLU A 303 -14.24 26.17 6.58
CA GLU A 303 -14.41 27.50 7.16
C GLU A 303 -15.80 27.64 7.82
N ALA A 304 -16.86 27.22 7.12
CA ALA A 304 -18.22 27.23 7.64
C ALA A 304 -18.34 26.39 8.93
N ASP A 305 -17.72 25.20 9.00
CA ASP A 305 -17.73 24.37 10.21
C ASP A 305 -17.03 25.04 11.40
N LYS A 306 -15.92 25.76 11.15
CA LYS A 306 -15.22 26.52 12.20
C LYS A 306 -16.12 27.63 12.75
N VAL A 307 -16.79 28.38 11.86
CA VAL A 307 -17.74 29.44 12.23
C VAL A 307 -18.95 28.86 12.98
N ALA A 308 -19.56 27.79 12.47
CA ALA A 308 -20.67 27.13 13.15
C ALA A 308 -20.28 26.64 14.56
N THR A 309 -19.06 26.13 14.72
CA THR A 309 -18.53 25.69 16.02
C THR A 309 -18.29 26.87 16.97
N SER A 310 -17.75 28.00 16.49
CA SER A 310 -17.54 29.19 17.33
C SER A 310 -18.86 29.80 17.78
N LEU A 311 -19.84 29.91 16.89
CA LEU A 311 -21.20 30.39 17.20
C LEU A 311 -21.85 29.56 18.32
N ARG A 312 -21.79 28.23 18.23
CA ARG A 312 -22.31 27.31 19.26
C ARG A 312 -21.62 27.50 20.61
N ARG A 313 -20.30 27.72 20.60
CA ARG A 313 -19.50 27.94 21.81
C ARG A 313 -19.81 29.30 22.46
N GLU A 314 -19.98 30.33 21.65
CA GLU A 314 -20.22 31.71 22.07
C GLU A 314 -21.70 32.00 22.35
N LYS A 315 -22.62 31.11 21.92
CA LYS A 315 -24.08 31.26 22.05
C LYS A 315 -24.60 32.59 21.49
N ARG A 316 -24.06 32.99 20.34
CA ARG A 316 -24.47 34.22 19.63
C ARG A 316 -25.13 33.90 18.30
N GLU A 317 -25.93 34.83 17.82
CA GLU A 317 -26.49 34.78 16.48
C GLU A 317 -25.39 35.05 15.42
N PRO A 318 -25.49 34.43 14.24
CA PRO A 318 -24.57 34.68 13.13
C PRO A 318 -24.78 36.08 12.55
N THR A 319 -23.70 36.67 12.08
CA THR A 319 -23.77 37.86 11.22
C THR A 319 -24.30 37.49 9.82
N ALA A 320 -24.66 38.50 9.01
CA ALA A 320 -25.13 38.27 7.64
C ALA A 320 -24.08 37.53 6.78
N GLU A 321 -22.79 37.85 6.95
CA GLU A 321 -21.69 37.19 6.23
C GLU A 321 -21.52 35.73 6.65
N GLU A 322 -21.55 35.45 7.95
CA GLU A 322 -21.48 34.08 8.49
C GLU A 322 -22.67 33.23 8.05
N THR A 323 -23.87 33.83 8.00
CA THR A 323 -25.09 33.18 7.52
C THR A 323 -24.95 32.81 6.04
N ASN A 324 -24.44 33.72 5.22
CA ASN A 324 -24.21 33.46 3.79
C ASN A 324 -23.16 32.38 3.56
N LEU A 325 -22.09 32.36 4.36
CA LEU A 325 -21.05 31.33 4.27
C LEU A 325 -21.60 29.94 4.62
N ILE A 326 -22.34 29.83 5.71
CA ILE A 326 -22.97 28.56 6.14
C ILE A 326 -23.97 28.09 5.07
N ALA A 327 -24.84 28.97 4.59
CA ALA A 327 -25.80 28.64 3.54
C ALA A 327 -25.12 28.17 2.24
N LYS A 328 -24.01 28.81 1.86
CA LYS A 328 -23.20 28.39 0.70
C LYS A 328 -22.60 27.00 0.90
N ALA A 329 -22.03 26.73 2.08
CA ALA A 329 -21.47 25.42 2.39
C ALA A 329 -22.53 24.32 2.39
N ASP A 330 -23.71 24.58 2.96
CA ASP A 330 -24.82 23.62 2.99
C ASP A 330 -25.35 23.34 1.58
N ALA A 331 -25.51 24.37 0.73
CA ALA A 331 -25.90 24.19 -0.67
C ALA A 331 -24.88 23.33 -1.46
N LEU A 332 -23.58 23.52 -1.22
CA LEU A 332 -22.53 22.71 -1.83
C LEU A 332 -22.58 21.25 -1.34
N ARG A 333 -22.80 21.03 -0.05
CA ARG A 333 -22.95 19.69 0.54
C ARG A 333 -24.15 18.96 -0.05
N ASP A 334 -25.29 19.61 -0.15
CA ASP A 334 -26.50 19.04 -0.73
C ASP A 334 -26.28 18.66 -2.20
N ALA A 335 -25.62 19.52 -2.98
CA ALA A 335 -25.33 19.22 -4.38
C ALA A 335 -24.37 18.02 -4.56
N LEU A 336 -23.31 17.97 -3.74
CA LEU A 336 -22.18 17.05 -3.93
C LEU A 336 -22.32 15.70 -3.23
N ILE A 337 -23.02 15.65 -2.09
CA ILE A 337 -23.20 14.41 -1.30
C ILE A 337 -24.41 13.62 -1.80
N GLN A 338 -25.35 14.26 -2.51
CA GLN A 338 -26.51 13.58 -3.08
C GLN A 338 -26.10 12.49 -4.06
N VAL A 339 -26.56 11.27 -3.77
CA VAL A 339 -26.48 10.13 -4.67
C VAL A 339 -27.41 10.35 -5.85
N ASP A 340 -26.98 9.94 -7.04
CA ASP A 340 -27.83 9.98 -8.23
C ASP A 340 -29.10 9.16 -7.99
N VAL A 341 -30.25 9.83 -8.17
CA VAL A 341 -31.57 9.21 -8.10
C VAL A 341 -32.01 8.88 -9.52
N PHE A 342 -32.20 7.60 -9.78
CA PHE A 342 -32.69 7.11 -11.06
C PHE A 342 -34.18 6.76 -10.91
N GLU A 343 -35.04 7.44 -11.66
CA GLU A 343 -36.48 7.08 -11.72
C GLU A 343 -36.69 5.70 -12.39
N HIS A 344 -35.80 5.35 -13.32
CA HIS A 344 -35.83 4.11 -14.09
C HIS A 344 -34.45 3.46 -14.11
N ALA A 345 -34.37 2.13 -14.02
CA ALA A 345 -33.09 1.41 -13.99
C ALA A 345 -32.37 1.41 -15.36
N THR A 346 -33.13 1.55 -16.45
CA THR A 346 -32.63 1.63 -17.83
C THR A 346 -33.42 2.68 -18.61
N ALA A 347 -32.86 3.15 -19.73
CA ALA A 347 -33.59 4.04 -20.65
C ALA A 347 -34.82 3.36 -21.29
N GLU A 348 -34.81 2.04 -21.37
CA GLU A 348 -35.95 1.23 -21.84
C GLU A 348 -37.11 1.26 -20.84
N GLU A 349 -36.82 1.25 -19.54
CA GLU A 349 -37.82 1.38 -18.47
C GLU A 349 -38.57 2.70 -18.48
N ALA A 350 -37.96 3.76 -19.04
CA ALA A 350 -38.59 5.06 -19.18
C ALA A 350 -39.55 5.15 -20.40
N GLN A 351 -39.60 4.13 -21.26
CA GLN A 351 -40.45 4.17 -22.45
C GLN A 351 -41.93 3.85 -22.14
N PRO A 352 -42.88 4.57 -22.75
CA PRO A 352 -44.31 4.28 -22.60
C PRO A 352 -44.63 2.86 -23.05
N GLY A 353 -45.22 2.06 -22.16
CA GLY A 353 -45.61 0.67 -22.45
C GLY A 353 -44.53 -0.39 -22.16
N TYR A 354 -43.37 0.01 -21.61
CA TYR A 354 -42.39 -0.96 -21.14
C TYR A 354 -42.94 -1.75 -19.93
N VAL A 355 -42.94 -3.07 -20.05
CA VAL A 355 -43.21 -3.99 -18.94
C VAL A 355 -41.91 -4.72 -18.66
N ARG A 356 -41.43 -4.66 -17.40
CA ARG A 356 -40.23 -5.41 -16.99
C ARG A 356 -40.35 -6.87 -17.42
N PRO A 357 -39.37 -7.47 -18.13
CA PRO A 357 -39.45 -8.86 -18.58
C PRO A 357 -39.76 -9.85 -17.44
N ALA A 358 -39.28 -9.57 -16.22
CA ALA A 358 -39.57 -10.37 -15.03
C ALA A 358 -41.03 -10.28 -14.53
N LEU A 359 -41.79 -9.28 -14.98
CA LEU A 359 -43.23 -9.11 -14.69
C LEU A 359 -44.11 -9.61 -15.84
N GLN A 360 -43.53 -9.81 -17.03
CA GLN A 360 -44.26 -10.28 -18.19
C GLN A 360 -44.67 -11.75 -18.01
N GLY A 361 -45.99 -11.99 -18.02
CA GLY A 361 -46.57 -13.31 -17.74
C GLY A 361 -46.52 -13.71 -16.27
N THR A 362 -46.11 -12.82 -15.36
CA THR A 362 -46.08 -13.11 -13.93
C THR A 362 -47.49 -13.22 -13.35
N GLU A 363 -48.43 -12.40 -13.82
CA GLU A 363 -49.86 -12.56 -13.49
C GLU A 363 -50.43 -13.89 -13.98
N GLU A 364 -50.11 -14.31 -15.22
CA GLU A 364 -50.52 -15.63 -15.73
C GLU A 364 -49.87 -16.78 -14.94
N ARG A 365 -48.59 -16.67 -14.57
CA ARG A 365 -47.91 -17.66 -13.72
C ARG A 365 -48.53 -17.73 -12.33
N PHE A 366 -48.89 -16.60 -11.72
CA PHE A 366 -49.60 -16.56 -10.44
C PHE A 366 -51.05 -17.04 -10.53
N ALA A 367 -51.71 -16.85 -11.68
CA ALA A 367 -53.05 -17.37 -11.94
C ALA A 367 -53.04 -18.89 -12.16
N ASN A 368 -51.98 -19.43 -12.77
CA ASN A 368 -51.79 -20.86 -13.03
C ASN A 368 -51.08 -21.61 -11.90
N LEU A 369 -50.56 -20.90 -10.89
CA LEU A 369 -50.04 -21.49 -9.67
C LEU A 369 -51.22 -22.07 -8.88
N ASP A 370 -51.25 -23.40 -8.78
CA ASP A 370 -52.24 -24.10 -7.98
C ASP A 370 -52.14 -23.60 -6.53
N LYS A 371 -53.17 -22.88 -6.09
CA LYS A 371 -53.24 -22.32 -4.74
C LYS A 371 -53.64 -23.43 -3.77
N THR A 372 -52.87 -24.51 -3.72
CA THR A 372 -52.92 -25.43 -2.60
C THR A 372 -52.43 -24.68 -1.38
N VAL A 373 -53.38 -24.10 -0.64
CA VAL A 373 -53.17 -23.56 0.69
C VAL A 373 -52.56 -24.71 1.51
N PHE A 374 -51.46 -24.44 2.19
CA PHE A 374 -50.68 -25.35 3.04
C PHE A 374 -51.45 -25.90 4.27
N ARG A 375 -52.78 -26.07 4.19
CA ARG A 375 -53.67 -26.52 5.28
C ARG A 375 -54.31 -27.89 5.07
N GLU A 376 -54.06 -28.60 3.97
CA GLU A 376 -54.57 -29.97 3.78
C GLU A 376 -53.52 -31.08 4.00
N ALA A 377 -52.36 -30.73 4.57
CA ALA A 377 -51.33 -31.69 4.97
C ALA A 377 -50.99 -31.57 6.47
N ALA A 378 -52.02 -31.49 7.32
CA ALA A 378 -51.91 -31.59 8.77
C ALA A 378 -52.94 -32.58 9.33
#